data_AF-A0A651F2U1-F1
#
_entry.id   AF-A0A651F2U1-F1
#
_cell.length_a   1.000
_cell.length_b   1.000
_cell.length_c   1.000
_cell.angle_alpha   90.00
_cell.angle_beta   90.00
_cell.angle_gamma   90.00
#
_symmetry.space_group_name_H-M   'P 1'
#
loop_
_entity.id
_entity.type
_entity.pdbx_description
1 polymer ?
#
loop_
_entity_poly.entity_id
_entity_poly.type
_entity_poly.pdbx_seq_one_letter_code
_entity_poly.pdbx_strand_id
1 'polypeptide(L)'
;MILVDAYNTLHAWRNAPMQEDGRDVAALARLITASRFGTDSVHLICDGTPPSGHDGIHEFTASGARITYAGAGKEADALIEHIIERS
;
A
#
# COMPACT_ATOMS: atom_id res chain seq x y z
N MET A 1 11.81 1.32 9.09
CA MET A 1 10.71 0.69 8.34
C MET A 1 9.58 1.70 8.25
N ILE A 2 8.95 1.81 7.09
CA ILE A 2 7.80 2.70 6.87
C ILE A 2 6.62 1.83 6.47
N LEU A 3 5.56 1.84 7.28
CA LEU A 3 4.27 1.24 6.96
C LEU A 3 3.35 2.33 6.41
N VAL A 4 2.67 2.05 5.30
CA VAL A 4 1.79 3.01 4.63
C VAL A 4 0.44 2.35 4.38
N ASP A 5 -0.61 2.95 4.92
CA ASP A 5 -1.99 2.67 4.51
C ASP A 5 -2.21 3.25 3.09
N ALA A 6 -2.30 2.37 2.11
CA ALA A 6 -2.39 2.75 0.71
C ALA A 6 -3.74 3.40 0.38
N TYR A 7 -4.85 2.93 0.98
CA TYR A 7 -6.18 3.47 0.69
C TYR A 7 -6.26 4.92 1.15
N ASN A 8 -5.90 5.19 2.41
CA ASN A 8 -5.90 6.54 2.94
C ASN A 8 -4.92 7.44 2.18
N THR A 9 -3.73 6.96 1.85
CA THR A 9 -2.74 7.78 1.11
C THR A 9 -3.24 8.15 -0.28
N LEU A 10 -3.86 7.22 -1.01
CA LEU A 10 -4.37 7.46 -2.36
C LEU A 10 -5.65 8.31 -2.39
N HIS A 11 -6.43 8.35 -1.29
CA HIS A 11 -7.75 8.98 -1.26
C HIS A 11 -7.84 10.21 -0.33
N ALA A 12 -6.81 10.50 0.48
CA ALA A 12 -6.80 11.64 1.40
C ALA A 12 -6.87 13.01 0.68
N TRP A 13 -6.42 13.10 -0.58
CA TRP A 13 -6.43 14.35 -1.35
C TRP A 13 -7.69 14.50 -2.19
N ARG A 14 -8.83 14.77 -1.52
CA ARG A 14 -10.12 15.05 -2.17
C ARG A 14 -10.15 16.29 -3.09
N ASN A 15 -9.22 17.23 -2.92
CA ASN A 15 -9.21 18.51 -3.65
C ASN A 15 -8.01 18.69 -4.59
N ALA A 16 -7.14 17.69 -4.72
CA ALA A 16 -6.05 17.77 -5.69
C ALA A 16 -6.61 17.41 -7.08
N PRO A 17 -6.30 18.19 -8.14
CA PRO A 17 -6.63 17.81 -9.51
C PRO A 17 -5.74 16.61 -9.89
N MET A 18 -6.10 15.42 -9.44
CA MET A 18 -5.39 14.20 -9.77
C MET A 18 -6.07 13.54 -10.97
N GLN A 19 -5.26 13.35 -12.00
CA GLN A 19 -5.60 12.56 -13.18
C GLN A 19 -6.06 11.16 -12.76
N GLU A 20 -7.02 10.60 -13.50
CA GLU A 20 -7.66 9.31 -13.25
C GLU A 20 -6.65 8.15 -13.11
N ASP A 21 -5.43 8.37 -13.59
CA ASP A 21 -4.32 7.44 -13.75
C ASP A 21 -3.44 7.32 -12.48
N GLY A 22 -3.60 8.23 -11.51
CA GLY A 22 -2.69 8.39 -10.36
C GLY A 22 -3.07 7.61 -9.08
N ARG A 23 -4.16 6.84 -9.09
CA ARG A 23 -4.67 6.09 -7.93
C ARG A 23 -4.23 4.63 -7.90
N ASP A 24 -3.06 4.34 -8.43
CA ASP A 24 -2.51 2.99 -8.47
C ASP A 24 -1.43 2.81 -7.37
N VAL A 25 -1.54 1.73 -6.61
CA VAL A 25 -0.56 1.33 -5.58
C VAL A 25 0.85 1.22 -6.18
N ALA A 26 0.98 0.76 -7.43
CA ALA A 26 2.28 0.71 -8.09
C ALA A 26 2.84 2.11 -8.39
N ALA A 27 1.99 3.10 -8.70
CA ALA A 27 2.40 4.48 -8.86
C ALA A 27 2.86 5.09 -7.53
N LEU A 28 2.14 4.83 -6.44
CA LEU A 28 2.55 5.24 -5.09
C LEU A 28 3.89 4.62 -4.70
N ALA A 29 4.10 3.33 -4.96
CA ALA A 29 5.36 2.64 -4.72
C ALA A 29 6.53 3.34 -5.43
N ARG A 30 6.38 3.65 -6.73
CA ARG A 30 7.39 4.38 -7.52
C ARG A 30 7.68 5.77 -6.95
N LEU A 31 6.65 6.50 -6.52
CA LEU A 31 6.81 7.84 -5.95
C LEU A 31 7.60 7.80 -4.64
N ILE A 32 7.27 6.87 -3.74
CA ILE A 32 7.98 6.76 -2.46
C ILE A 32 9.42 6.32 -2.69
N THR A 33 9.67 5.34 -3.56
CA THR A 33 11.04 4.86 -3.82
C THR A 33 11.91 5.86 -4.55
N ALA A 34 11.33 6.80 -5.31
CA ALA A 34 12.05 7.94 -5.88
C ALA A 34 12.24 9.12 -4.91
N SER A 35 11.61 9.08 -3.73
CA SER A 35 11.67 10.17 -2.75
C SER A 35 12.85 10.01 -1.77
N ARG A 36 12.94 10.94 -0.79
CA ARG A 36 13.90 10.83 0.32
C ARG A 36 13.75 9.55 1.16
N PHE A 37 12.61 8.86 1.06
CA PHE A 37 12.32 7.61 1.75
C PHE A 37 12.74 6.37 0.96
N GLY A 38 13.31 6.52 -0.23
CA GLY A 38 13.61 5.38 -1.12
C GLY A 38 14.67 4.41 -0.61
N THR A 39 15.45 4.81 0.41
CA THR A 39 16.42 3.94 1.08
C THR A 39 15.82 3.17 2.26
N ASP A 40 14.60 3.49 2.69
CA ASP A 40 13.92 2.80 3.77
C ASP A 40 13.24 1.52 3.28
N SER A 41 13.08 0.54 4.17
CA SER A 41 12.18 -0.59 3.92
C SER A 41 10.73 -0.11 3.99
N VAL A 42 10.13 0.15 2.82
CA VAL A 42 8.75 0.61 2.64
C VAL A 42 7.81 -0.57 2.43
N HIS A 43 6.71 -0.56 3.17
CA HIS A 43 5.63 -1.55 3.09
C HIS A 43 4.29 -0.84 2.89
N LEU A 44 3.72 -0.98 1.70
CA LEU A 44 2.38 -0.53 1.36
C LEU A 44 1.37 -1.61 1.74
N ILE A 45 0.36 -1.23 2.52
CA ILE A 45 -0.69 -2.14 2.97
C ILE A 45 -2.01 -1.68 2.36
N CYS A 46 -2.68 -2.61 1.70
CA CYS A 46 -3.90 -2.38 0.93
C CYS A 46 -5.06 -3.15 1.56
N ASP A 47 -6.24 -2.54 1.55
CA ASP A 47 -7.49 -3.22 1.87
C ASP A 47 -7.80 -4.32 0.85
N GLY A 48 -8.61 -5.30 1.25
CA GLY A 48 -9.24 -6.20 0.30
C GLY A 48 -8.25 -7.09 -0.45
N THR A 49 -8.54 -7.33 -1.72
CA THR A 49 -7.80 -8.26 -2.59
C THR A 49 -7.14 -7.52 -3.75
N PRO A 50 -6.04 -8.05 -4.31
CA PRO A 50 -5.45 -7.49 -5.51
C PRO A 50 -6.41 -7.64 -6.70
N PRO A 51 -6.29 -6.79 -7.74
CA PRO A 51 -7.13 -6.86 -8.95
C PRO A 51 -7.12 -8.23 -9.66
N SER A 52 -6.08 -9.03 -9.44
CA SER A 52 -5.96 -10.41 -9.96
C SER A 52 -6.86 -11.44 -9.27
N GLY A 53 -7.58 -11.06 -8.19
CA GLY A 53 -8.58 -11.91 -7.54
C GLY A 53 -8.03 -12.97 -6.59
N HIS A 54 -7.27 -12.56 -5.57
CA HIS A 54 -6.77 -13.46 -4.52
C HIS A 54 -7.44 -13.18 -3.17
N ASP A 55 -8.19 -14.15 -2.63
CA ASP A 55 -9.05 -13.95 -1.45
C ASP A 55 -8.30 -13.84 -0.11
N GLY A 56 -7.09 -14.39 -0.02
CA GLY A 56 -6.26 -14.32 1.19
C GLY A 56 -5.27 -13.16 1.19
N ILE A 57 -4.46 -13.07 2.26
CA ILE A 57 -3.31 -12.16 2.29
C ILE A 57 -2.43 -12.43 1.08
N HIS A 58 -2.17 -11.39 0.31
CA HIS A 58 -1.34 -11.46 -0.88
C HIS A 58 -0.20 -10.45 -0.79
N GLU A 59 1.04 -10.94 -0.78
CA GLU A 59 2.24 -10.12 -0.66
C GLU A 59 3.13 -10.27 -1.89
N PHE A 60 3.65 -9.15 -2.39
CA PHE A 60 4.65 -9.11 -3.44
C PHE A 60 5.49 -7.84 -3.33
N THR A 61 6.60 -7.80 -4.08
CA THR A 61 7.43 -6.60 -4.19
C THR A 61 7.24 -5.97 -5.56
N ALA A 62 7.00 -4.67 -5.61
CA ALA A 62 7.00 -3.92 -6.86
C ALA A 62 7.64 -2.54 -6.67
N SER A 63 8.41 -2.11 -7.66
CA SER A 63 9.10 -0.81 -7.66
C SER A 63 9.94 -0.52 -6.41
N GLY A 64 10.49 -1.57 -5.78
CA GLY A 64 11.32 -1.48 -4.57
C GLY A 64 10.55 -1.43 -3.24
N ALA A 65 9.22 -1.39 -3.26
CA ALA A 65 8.39 -1.46 -2.06
C ALA A 65 7.76 -2.85 -1.90
N ARG A 66 7.58 -3.29 -0.65
CA ARG A 66 6.73 -4.43 -0.31
C ARG A 66 5.28 -3.99 -0.35
N ILE A 67 4.41 -4.81 -0.94
CA ILE A 67 2.99 -4.51 -1.11
C ILE A 67 2.22 -5.72 -0.60
N THR A 68 1.31 -5.49 0.36
CA THR A 68 0.47 -6.56 0.92
C THR A 68 -0.99 -6.14 0.91
N TYR A 69 -1.84 -7.00 0.37
CA TYR A 69 -3.29 -6.90 0.44
C TYR A 69 -3.80 -7.72 1.63
N ALA A 70 -4.71 -7.15 2.43
CA ALA A 70 -5.20 -7.73 3.68
C ALA A 70 -6.09 -8.98 3.49
N GLY A 71 -6.63 -9.19 2.29
CA GLY A 71 -7.54 -10.27 1.94
C GLY A 71 -9.01 -9.82 1.87
N ALA A 72 -9.88 -10.68 1.37
CA ALA A 72 -11.28 -10.37 1.10
C ALA A 72 -12.03 -9.88 2.35
N GLY A 73 -12.61 -8.67 2.25
CA GLY A 73 -13.35 -8.04 3.34
C GLY A 73 -12.50 -7.64 4.55
N LYS A 74 -11.17 -7.52 4.37
CA LYS A 74 -10.24 -7.09 5.43
C LYS A 74 -9.70 -5.70 5.15
N GLU A 75 -9.50 -4.97 6.23
CA GLU A 75 -8.97 -3.60 6.25
C GLU A 75 -7.46 -3.63 6.51
N ALA A 76 -6.75 -2.64 5.98
CA ALA A 76 -5.31 -2.50 6.08
C ALA A 76 -4.85 -2.24 7.53
N ASP A 77 -5.65 -1.52 8.32
CA ASP A 77 -5.35 -1.20 9.72
C ASP A 77 -5.18 -2.46 10.59
N ALA A 78 -6.07 -3.45 10.47
CA ALA A 78 -5.97 -4.72 11.17
C ALA A 78 -4.68 -5.48 10.81
N LEU A 79 -4.23 -5.40 9.56
CA LEU A 79 -2.96 -6.00 9.14
C LEU A 79 -1.75 -5.20 9.64
N ILE A 80 -1.85 -3.87 9.67
CA ILE A 80 -0.81 -2.98 10.22
C ILE A 80 -0.62 -3.28 11.71
N GLU A 81 -1.71 -3.38 12.49
CA GLU A 81 -1.68 -3.74 13.91
C GLU A 81 -0.94 -5.07 14.13
N HIS A 82 -1.34 -6.11 13.39
CA HIS A 82 -0.71 -7.43 13.46
C HIS A 82 0.78 -7.43 13.09
N ILE A 83 1.21 -6.58 12.15
CA ILE A 83 2.64 -6.42 11.80
C ILE A 83 3.40 -5.75 12.93
N ILE A 84 2.85 -4.69 13.51
CA ILE A 84 3.48 -3.95 14.62
C ILE A 84 3.64 -4.85 15.84
N GLU A 85 2.64 -5.65 16.18
CA GLU A 85 2.70 -6.60 17.31
C GLU A 85 3.76 -7.68 17.17
N ARG A 86 4.23 -7.95 15.94
CA ARG A 86 5.20 -9.01 15.62
C ARG A 86 6.59 -8.49 15.24
N SER A 87 6.81 -7.18 15.34
CA SER A 87 8.06 -6.50 14.94
C SER A 87 9.05 -6.32 16.08
#